data_AF-A0A919I2H6-F1
#
_entry.id   AF-A0A919I2H6-F1
#
_cell.length_a   1.000
_cell.length_b   1.000
_cell.length_c   1.000
_cell.angle_alpha   90.00
_cell.angle_beta   90.00
_cell.angle_gamma   90.00
#
_symmetry.space_group_name_H-M   'P 1'
#
loop_
_entity.id
_entity.type
_entity.pdbx_description
1 polymer ?
#
loop_
_entity_poly.entity_id
_entity_poly.type
_entity_poly.pdbx_seq_one_letter_code
_entity_poly.pdbx_strand_id
1 'polypeptide(L)'
;MGFSVSNLRIPGFEQPWEEDFGKPDRIVTALDIMTEGPLGGAAFNNEFGRPALNGYFRTYEEKVTSHNGEELRGYHKPIMLAGGIGNIRGEHVQKGEITVGAKLIVLGGPAMNIGLGGGAASSMASGQSDADLDFASVQRDNPEMERRCQEVIDRCWQLGDANPILFIHDVGAGGLSNAMPELVSDGGRGGKFQLRDILSDEPGMSPLEIWCNESQERYVLAVARSSCRCSTNCAAASARLMPLSAKPPLSSI
;
A
#
# COMPACT_ATOMS: atom_id res chain seq x y z
N MET A 1 -0.86 12.91 10.83
CA MET A 1 -0.53 11.52 11.22
C MET A 1 -1.06 11.26 12.62
N GLY A 2 -1.53 10.05 12.90
CA GLY A 2 -2.08 9.66 14.20
C GLY A 2 -1.33 8.49 14.81
N PHE A 3 -1.08 8.54 16.12
CA PHE A 3 -0.44 7.45 16.85
C PHE A 3 -1.22 7.10 18.12
N SER A 4 -1.53 5.81 18.31
CA SER A 4 -1.93 5.26 19.62
C SER A 4 -0.94 4.17 20.02
N VAL A 5 -0.33 4.30 21.19
CA VAL A 5 0.67 3.38 21.72
C VAL A 5 0.42 3.09 23.21
N SER A 6 1.08 2.06 23.74
CA SER A 6 1.16 1.78 25.18
C SER A 6 1.92 2.88 25.95
N ASN A 7 2.11 2.72 27.26
CA ASN A 7 2.86 3.71 28.05
C ASN A 7 4.31 3.83 27.58
N LEU A 8 4.86 5.05 27.58
CA LEU A 8 6.20 5.30 27.02
C LEU A 8 7.28 4.84 27.99
N ARG A 9 7.07 5.04 29.30
CA ARG A 9 8.03 4.67 30.34
C ARG A 9 9.44 5.19 30.02
N ILE A 10 9.54 6.49 29.75
CA ILE A 10 10.79 7.16 29.38
C ILE A 10 11.77 7.01 30.56
N PRO A 11 12.98 6.44 30.35
CA PRO A 11 13.95 6.25 31.43
C PRO A 11 14.29 7.56 32.15
N GLY A 12 14.09 7.59 33.47
CA GLY A 12 14.32 8.78 34.30
C GLY A 12 13.23 9.85 34.21
N PHE A 13 12.12 9.55 33.54
CA PHE A 13 10.92 10.39 33.45
C PHE A 13 9.64 9.55 33.54
N GLU A 14 9.67 8.47 34.30
CA GLU A 14 8.53 7.59 34.51
C GLU A 14 7.39 8.35 35.21
N GLN A 15 6.16 8.11 34.76
CA GLN A 15 4.97 8.75 35.31
C GLN A 15 4.28 7.84 36.35
N PRO A 16 3.59 8.40 37.36
CA PRO A 16 3.05 7.62 38.48
C PRO A 16 1.92 6.65 38.11
N TRP A 17 1.36 6.75 36.90
CA TRP A 17 0.34 5.83 36.38
C TRP A 17 0.91 4.73 35.48
N GLU A 18 2.22 4.74 35.21
CA GLU A 18 2.84 3.74 34.32
C GLU A 18 3.29 2.50 35.10
N GLU A 19 2.86 1.32 34.66
CA GLU A 19 3.30 0.02 35.19
C GLU A 19 3.90 -0.83 34.05
N ASP A 20 4.91 -1.65 34.36
CA ASP A 20 5.47 -2.59 33.38
C ASP A 20 4.70 -3.92 33.38
N PHE A 21 3.85 -4.10 32.39
CA PHE A 21 3.13 -5.36 32.17
C PHE A 21 3.86 -6.34 31.23
N GLY A 22 5.08 -6.02 30.83
CA GLY A 22 5.83 -6.75 29.80
C GLY A 22 5.30 -6.53 28.38
N LYS A 23 5.97 -7.12 27.40
CA LYS A 23 5.57 -7.15 25.98
C LYS A 23 6.12 -8.42 25.32
N PRO A 24 5.55 -8.88 24.19
CA PRO A 24 6.20 -9.91 23.37
C PRO A 24 7.61 -9.50 22.94
N ASP A 25 8.58 -10.43 22.99
CA ASP A 25 10.00 -10.13 22.73
C ASP A 25 10.26 -9.56 21.33
N ARG A 26 9.48 -10.01 20.35
CA ARG A 26 9.66 -9.66 18.94
C ARG A 26 9.03 -8.34 18.49
N ILE A 27 8.23 -7.69 19.34
CA ILE A 27 7.71 -6.35 19.02
C ILE A 27 8.57 -5.30 19.73
N VAL A 28 8.67 -4.10 19.14
CA VAL A 28 9.38 -2.98 19.78
C VAL A 28 8.53 -2.32 20.87
N THR A 29 9.15 -1.50 21.72
CA THR A 29 8.41 -0.79 22.79
C THR A 29 7.56 0.35 22.23
N ALA A 30 6.62 0.86 23.03
CA ALA A 30 5.88 2.08 22.71
C ALA A 30 6.81 3.29 22.54
N LEU A 31 7.88 3.37 23.33
CA LEU A 31 8.90 4.41 23.21
C LEU A 31 9.66 4.32 21.89
N ASP A 32 10.09 3.12 21.49
CA ASP A 32 10.77 2.92 20.20
C ASP A 32 9.86 3.31 19.03
N ILE A 33 8.57 2.91 19.08
CA ILE A 33 7.58 3.29 18.07
C ILE A 33 7.47 4.82 17.97
N MET A 34 7.41 5.53 19.09
CA MET A 34 7.32 6.98 19.10
C MET A 34 8.64 7.70 18.81
N THR A 35 9.76 6.98 18.83
CA THR A 35 11.07 7.50 18.44
C THR A 35 11.27 7.37 16.93
N GLU A 36 11.02 6.19 16.36
CA GLU A 36 11.30 5.92 14.95
C GLU A 36 10.09 6.15 14.04
N GLY A 37 8.88 5.79 14.48
CA GLY A 37 7.66 5.84 13.66
C GLY A 37 7.31 7.24 13.15
N PRO A 38 7.26 8.28 14.00
CA PRO A 38 7.06 9.66 13.56
C PRO A 38 8.14 10.15 12.60
N LEU A 39 9.41 9.74 12.78
CA LEU A 39 10.51 10.11 11.89
C LEU A 39 10.33 9.50 10.49
N GLY A 40 9.99 8.22 10.39
CA GLY A 40 9.70 7.56 9.13
C GLY A 40 8.51 8.21 8.40
N GLY A 41 7.40 8.43 9.10
CA GLY A 41 6.24 9.11 8.52
C GLY A 41 6.52 10.56 8.09
N ALA A 42 7.36 11.28 8.84
CA ALA A 42 7.78 12.64 8.49
C ALA A 42 8.75 12.65 7.30
N ALA A 43 9.72 11.72 7.26
CA ALA A 43 10.65 11.56 6.15
C ALA A 43 9.88 11.36 4.83
N PHE A 44 8.91 10.44 4.82
CA PHE A 44 8.07 10.22 3.66
C PHE A 44 7.33 11.49 3.22
N ASN A 45 6.64 12.17 4.14
CA ASN A 45 5.90 13.40 3.81
C ASN A 45 6.83 14.51 3.28
N ASN A 46 8.01 14.66 3.86
CA ASN A 46 8.97 15.69 3.49
C ASN A 46 9.56 15.44 2.10
N GLU A 47 10.02 14.22 1.85
CA GLU A 47 10.66 13.85 0.58
C GLU A 47 9.66 13.74 -0.57
N PHE A 48 8.46 13.21 -0.31
CA PHE A 48 7.35 13.26 -1.27
C PHE A 48 6.85 14.70 -1.52
N GLY A 49 6.97 15.57 -0.52
CA GLY A 49 6.60 16.98 -0.60
C GLY A 49 5.13 17.27 -0.35
N ARG A 50 4.56 16.72 0.73
CA ARG A 50 3.23 17.11 1.23
C ARG A 50 3.28 17.54 2.72
N PRO A 51 2.62 18.63 3.11
CA PRO A 51 2.66 19.09 4.49
C PRO A 51 1.77 18.23 5.41
N ALA A 52 2.30 17.84 6.57
CA ALA A 52 1.53 17.20 7.63
C ALA A 52 0.95 18.25 8.59
N LEU A 53 -0.32 18.62 8.40
CA LEU A 53 -0.94 19.78 9.07
C LEU A 53 -1.78 19.45 10.31
N ASN A 54 -2.13 18.17 10.51
CA ASN A 54 -2.93 17.74 11.65
C ASN A 54 -2.55 16.30 12.07
N GLY A 55 -2.83 15.97 13.33
CA GLY A 55 -2.53 14.68 13.91
C GLY A 55 -3.07 14.51 15.31
N TYR A 56 -2.92 13.30 15.84
CA TYR A 56 -3.18 13.02 17.24
C TYR A 56 -2.10 12.08 17.78
N PHE A 57 -1.87 12.15 19.09
CA PHE A 57 -1.00 11.21 19.79
C PHE A 57 -1.69 10.80 21.09
N ARG A 58 -1.82 9.49 21.31
CA ARG A 58 -2.44 8.89 22.50
C ARG A 58 -1.54 7.81 23.09
N THR A 59 -1.32 7.89 24.38
CA THR A 59 -0.82 6.77 25.19
C THR A 59 -1.99 6.16 25.97
N TYR A 60 -2.09 4.83 25.97
CA TYR A 60 -2.99 4.11 26.87
C TYR A 60 -2.53 2.67 27.05
N GLU A 61 -2.34 2.27 28.31
CA GLU A 61 -2.00 0.93 28.74
C GLU A 61 -2.34 0.86 30.22
N GLU A 62 -3.32 0.04 30.58
CA GLU A 62 -3.74 -0.08 31.98
C GLU A 62 -4.45 -1.41 32.22
N LYS A 63 -4.33 -1.94 33.44
CA LYS A 63 -5.16 -3.02 33.95
C LYS A 63 -6.49 -2.43 34.42
N VAL A 64 -7.56 -2.71 33.68
CA VAL A 64 -8.87 -2.11 33.92
C VAL A 64 -9.95 -3.17 34.04
N THR A 65 -10.97 -2.90 34.87
CA THR A 65 -12.24 -3.63 34.79
C THR A 65 -13.04 -3.11 33.61
N SER A 66 -13.01 -3.86 32.52
CA SER A 66 -13.64 -3.55 31.24
C SER A 66 -14.80 -4.54 30.98
N HIS A 67 -15.32 -4.57 29.76
CA HIS A 67 -16.46 -5.41 29.39
C HIS A 67 -16.23 -6.91 29.60
N ASN A 68 -14.97 -7.37 29.63
CA ASN A 68 -14.60 -8.76 29.83
C ASN A 68 -13.95 -9.02 31.21
N GLY A 69 -14.31 -8.22 32.22
CA GLY A 69 -13.71 -8.31 33.56
C GLY A 69 -12.40 -7.54 33.66
N GLU A 70 -11.52 -7.94 34.58
CA GLU A 70 -10.20 -7.32 34.75
C GLU A 70 -9.25 -7.81 33.67
N GLU A 71 -8.76 -6.89 32.85
CA GLU A 71 -7.88 -7.20 31.71
C GLU A 71 -6.92 -6.04 31.44
N LEU A 72 -5.76 -6.37 30.86
CA LEU A 72 -4.83 -5.37 30.36
C LEU A 72 -5.35 -4.82 29.03
N ARG A 73 -5.56 -3.51 28.95
CA ARG A 73 -6.01 -2.83 27.73
C ARG A 73 -5.01 -1.76 27.34
N GLY A 74 -4.53 -1.83 26.11
CA GLY A 74 -3.55 -0.89 25.59
C GLY A 74 -3.24 -1.12 24.11
N TYR A 75 -2.12 -0.59 23.65
CA TYR A 75 -1.73 -0.58 22.24
C TYR A 75 -0.32 -1.13 22.04
N HIS A 76 -0.06 -2.37 22.48
CA HIS A 76 1.14 -3.13 22.10
C HIS A 76 1.22 -3.33 20.58
N LYS A 77 0.08 -3.62 19.92
CA LYS A 77 -0.08 -3.39 18.49
C LYS A 77 -0.52 -1.93 18.30
N PRO A 78 0.32 -1.05 17.76
CA PRO A 78 0.02 0.38 17.72
C PRO A 78 -1.07 0.69 16.69
N ILE A 79 -1.69 1.85 16.84
CA ILE A 79 -2.36 2.52 15.71
C ILE A 79 -1.32 3.46 15.10
N MET A 80 -0.93 3.19 13.85
CA MET A 80 -0.22 4.15 13.00
C MET A 80 -1.19 4.58 11.91
N LEU A 81 -1.55 5.86 11.89
CA LEU A 81 -2.57 6.40 11.00
C LEU A 81 -1.99 7.49 10.09
N ALA A 82 -2.17 7.28 8.79
CA ALA A 82 -1.89 8.27 7.75
C ALA A 82 -3.17 8.58 6.97
N GLY A 83 -3.33 9.85 6.59
CA GLY A 83 -4.46 10.35 5.82
C GLY A 83 -4.16 11.74 5.30
N GLY A 84 -4.96 12.21 4.34
CA GLY A 84 -4.73 13.50 3.71
C GLY A 84 -5.90 13.93 2.82
N ILE A 85 -5.72 15.07 2.16
CA ILE A 85 -6.66 15.63 1.20
C ILE A 85 -5.92 15.96 -0.11
N GLY A 86 -6.62 15.89 -1.22
CA GLY A 86 -6.11 16.26 -2.54
C GLY A 86 -7.18 16.99 -3.35
N ASN A 87 -6.76 17.65 -4.43
CA ASN A 87 -7.66 18.27 -5.39
C ASN A 87 -7.82 17.36 -6.61
N ILE A 88 -9.02 17.34 -7.17
CA ILE A 88 -9.34 16.60 -8.40
C ILE A 88 -10.20 17.48 -9.30
N ARG A 89 -10.00 17.39 -10.62
CA ARG A 89 -10.88 18.03 -11.59
C ARG A 89 -12.20 17.28 -11.70
N GLY A 90 -13.31 18.01 -11.86
CA GLY A 90 -14.65 17.42 -11.89
C GLY A 90 -14.81 16.32 -12.94
N GLU A 91 -14.22 16.53 -14.12
CA GLU A 91 -14.24 15.58 -15.23
C GLU A 91 -13.44 14.28 -14.99
N HIS A 92 -12.56 14.24 -13.99
CA HIS A 92 -11.71 13.08 -13.68
C HIS A 92 -12.15 12.32 -12.43
N VAL A 93 -13.27 12.71 -11.80
CA VAL A 93 -13.79 12.04 -10.59
C VAL A 93 -14.27 10.62 -10.90
N GLN A 94 -14.95 10.44 -12.04
CA GLN A 94 -15.46 9.14 -12.46
C GLN A 94 -14.39 8.38 -13.23
N LYS A 95 -14.21 7.10 -12.92
CA LYS A 95 -13.28 6.24 -13.66
C LYS A 95 -13.78 6.04 -15.11
N GLY A 96 -12.87 6.06 -16.06
CA GLY A 96 -13.17 5.87 -17.47
C GLY A 96 -13.40 4.41 -17.84
N GLU A 97 -14.03 4.17 -18.99
CA GLU A 97 -14.20 2.82 -19.52
C GLU A 97 -12.86 2.27 -20.03
N ILE A 98 -12.49 1.07 -19.56
CA ILE A 98 -11.33 0.35 -20.09
C ILE A 98 -11.71 -0.26 -21.44
N THR A 99 -11.16 0.27 -22.53
CA THR A 99 -11.42 -0.23 -23.89
C THR A 99 -10.64 -1.50 -24.19
N VAL A 100 -11.20 -2.40 -25.01
CA VAL A 100 -10.49 -3.61 -25.44
C VAL A 100 -9.23 -3.23 -26.21
N GLY A 101 -8.10 -3.82 -25.81
CA GLY A 101 -6.78 -3.52 -26.38
C GLY A 101 -6.07 -2.31 -25.77
N ALA A 102 -6.64 -1.67 -24.76
CA ALA A 102 -5.90 -0.76 -23.87
C ALA A 102 -4.67 -1.46 -23.27
N LYS A 103 -3.65 -0.65 -22.98
CA LYS A 103 -2.40 -1.10 -22.35
C LYS A 103 -2.57 -1.04 -20.84
N LEU A 104 -2.26 -2.15 -20.16
CA LEU A 104 -2.18 -2.21 -18.70
C LEU A 104 -0.72 -2.09 -18.32
N ILE A 105 -0.39 -1.03 -17.59
CA ILE A 105 0.98 -0.62 -17.27
C ILE A 105 1.14 -0.61 -15.76
N VAL A 106 2.35 -0.94 -15.29
CA VAL A 106 2.79 -0.70 -13.91
C VAL A 106 3.65 0.56 -13.94
N LEU A 107 3.19 1.62 -13.28
CA LEU A 107 3.96 2.85 -13.06
C LEU A 107 4.57 2.78 -11.66
N GLY A 108 5.89 2.86 -11.53
CA GLY A 108 6.52 2.79 -10.22
C GLY A 108 7.93 2.23 -10.21
N GLY A 109 8.40 1.92 -9.00
CA GLY A 109 9.68 1.27 -8.76
C GLY A 109 9.73 -0.19 -9.24
N PRO A 110 10.93 -0.73 -9.50
CA PRO A 110 11.11 -2.17 -9.71
C PRO A 110 10.69 -2.98 -8.49
N ALA A 111 10.16 -4.19 -8.74
CA ALA A 111 9.76 -5.09 -7.67
C ALA A 111 10.96 -5.80 -7.02
N MET A 112 10.83 -6.06 -5.72
CA MET A 112 11.72 -6.87 -4.89
C MET A 112 10.88 -7.84 -4.05
N ASN A 113 11.50 -8.83 -3.40
CA ASN A 113 10.77 -9.77 -2.55
C ASN A 113 10.46 -9.17 -1.17
N ILE A 114 9.52 -8.23 -1.16
CA ILE A 114 9.11 -7.45 0.02
C ILE A 114 7.64 -7.75 0.33
N GLY A 115 7.30 -7.87 1.61
CA GLY A 115 5.90 -7.89 2.03
C GLY A 115 5.09 -9.10 1.58
N LEU A 116 5.74 -10.21 1.20
CA LEU A 116 5.04 -11.37 0.64
C LEU A 116 4.04 -11.93 1.65
N GLY A 117 2.74 -11.79 1.35
CA GLY A 117 1.67 -12.24 2.25
C GLY A 117 1.36 -11.28 3.41
N GLY A 118 1.80 -10.02 3.34
CA GLY A 118 1.52 -8.99 4.35
C GLY A 118 0.03 -8.82 4.65
N GLY A 119 -0.83 -8.92 3.62
CA GLY A 119 -2.29 -8.96 3.81
C GLY A 119 -2.78 -10.07 4.76
N ALA A 120 -2.24 -11.28 4.65
CA ALA A 120 -2.58 -12.40 5.54
C ALA A 120 -1.98 -12.20 6.95
N ALA A 121 -0.73 -11.75 7.03
CA ALA A 121 -0.06 -11.49 8.31
C ALA A 121 -0.76 -10.40 9.13
N SER A 122 -1.23 -9.32 8.49
CA SER A 122 -1.93 -8.22 9.15
C SER A 122 -3.27 -8.61 9.77
N SER A 123 -3.88 -9.68 9.27
CA SER A 123 -5.18 -10.22 9.70
C SER A 123 -5.10 -11.04 11.00
N MET A 124 -3.90 -11.36 11.49
CA MET A 124 -3.68 -12.14 12.70
C MET A 124 -3.43 -11.25 13.93
N ALA A 125 -3.72 -11.79 15.12
CA ALA A 125 -3.37 -11.15 16.39
C ALA A 125 -1.84 -11.13 16.57
N SER A 126 -1.28 -9.99 16.95
CA SER A 126 0.15 -9.84 17.26
C SER A 126 0.50 -10.71 18.46
N GLY A 127 1.51 -11.59 18.35
CA GLY A 127 1.97 -12.43 19.48
C GLY A 127 2.14 -13.92 19.20
N GLN A 128 1.57 -14.48 18.10
CA GLN A 128 1.66 -15.91 17.75
C GLN A 128 2.22 -16.22 16.33
N SER A 129 3.36 -15.66 15.91
CA SER A 129 3.85 -15.72 14.53
C SER A 129 5.28 -16.25 14.47
N ASP A 130 5.62 -17.00 13.41
CA ASP A 130 6.97 -17.51 13.10
C ASP A 130 7.91 -16.40 12.63
N ALA A 131 9.22 -16.58 12.83
CA ALA A 131 10.25 -15.58 12.49
C ALA A 131 10.29 -15.19 11.00
N ASP A 132 9.89 -16.09 10.09
CA ASP A 132 9.82 -15.81 8.66
C ASP A 132 8.74 -14.75 8.33
N LEU A 133 7.66 -14.71 9.11
CA LEU A 133 6.60 -13.71 8.95
C LEU A 133 7.03 -12.32 9.46
N ASP A 134 8.01 -12.25 10.38
CA ASP A 134 8.56 -10.98 10.85
C ASP A 134 9.42 -10.30 9.76
N PHE A 135 10.21 -11.07 8.99
CA PHE A 135 10.92 -10.53 7.81
C PHE A 135 9.96 -10.05 6.72
N ALA A 136 8.87 -10.80 6.49
CA ALA A 136 7.83 -10.39 5.55
C ALA A 136 7.08 -9.12 5.99
N SER A 137 7.17 -8.73 7.27
CA SER A 137 6.51 -7.52 7.78
C SER A 137 7.34 -6.24 7.61
N VAL A 138 8.62 -6.36 7.27
CA VAL A 138 9.51 -5.21 7.04
C VAL A 138 9.16 -4.57 5.69
N GLN A 139 8.69 -3.32 5.77
CA GLN A 139 8.40 -2.49 4.61
C GLN A 139 9.63 -1.66 4.22
N ARG A 140 9.68 -1.27 2.95
CA ARG A 140 10.74 -0.40 2.41
C ARG A 140 10.10 0.74 1.62
N ASP A 141 10.34 1.96 2.06
CA ASP A 141 9.87 3.16 1.41
C ASP A 141 10.94 3.81 0.51
N ASN A 142 10.49 4.46 -0.56
CA ASN A 142 11.27 5.33 -1.42
C ASN A 142 10.41 6.52 -1.90
N PRO A 143 10.25 7.58 -1.07
CA PRO A 143 9.31 8.67 -1.36
C PRO A 143 9.65 9.44 -2.64
N GLU A 144 10.92 9.52 -3.04
CA GLU A 144 11.35 10.11 -4.33
C GLU A 144 10.72 9.40 -5.54
N MET A 145 10.64 8.06 -5.49
CA MET A 145 10.03 7.28 -6.56
C MET A 145 8.53 7.59 -6.67
N GLU A 146 7.84 7.67 -5.53
CA GLU A 146 6.42 8.04 -5.52
C GLU A 146 6.22 9.48 -6.01
N ARG A 147 7.13 10.41 -5.66
CA ARG A 147 7.09 11.78 -6.18
C ARG A 147 7.21 11.82 -7.70
N ARG A 148 8.11 11.03 -8.29
CA ARG A 148 8.25 10.94 -9.75
C ARG A 148 7.02 10.37 -10.42
N CYS A 149 6.38 9.39 -9.79
CA CYS A 149 5.10 8.85 -10.27
C CYS A 149 3.99 9.92 -10.18
N GLN A 150 3.95 10.68 -9.10
CA GLN A 150 3.00 11.78 -8.92
C GLN A 150 3.18 12.84 -10.02
N GLU A 151 4.40 13.19 -10.41
CA GLU A 151 4.63 14.14 -11.52
C GLU A 151 4.09 13.62 -12.86
N VAL A 152 4.17 12.32 -13.12
CA VAL A 152 3.56 11.69 -14.32
C VAL A 152 2.04 11.81 -14.25
N ILE A 153 1.45 11.44 -13.12
CA ILE A 153 0.00 11.53 -12.88
C ILE A 153 -0.47 12.99 -13.04
N ASP A 154 0.34 13.94 -12.53
CA ASP A 154 0.08 15.37 -12.65
C ASP A 154 0.06 15.86 -14.08
N ARG A 155 1.04 15.45 -14.90
CA ARG A 155 1.02 15.75 -16.34
C ARG A 155 -0.20 15.15 -17.02
N CYS A 156 -0.62 13.93 -16.65
CA CYS A 156 -1.77 13.28 -17.25
C CYS A 156 -3.08 14.03 -16.99
N TRP A 157 -3.41 14.37 -15.73
CA TRP A 157 -4.65 15.10 -15.45
C TRP A 157 -4.62 16.56 -15.92
N GLN A 158 -3.44 17.19 -15.99
CA GLN A 158 -3.30 18.56 -16.50
C GLN A 158 -3.65 18.69 -17.99
N LEU A 159 -3.61 17.60 -18.75
CA LEU A 159 -4.06 17.55 -20.15
C LEU A 159 -5.59 17.67 -20.30
N GLY A 160 -6.37 17.68 -19.20
CA GLY A 160 -7.83 17.82 -19.25
C GLY A 160 -8.48 16.68 -20.03
N ASP A 161 -9.20 17.02 -21.09
CA ASP A 161 -9.86 16.04 -21.98
C ASP A 161 -8.87 15.13 -22.72
N ALA A 162 -7.60 15.55 -22.84
CA ALA A 162 -6.53 14.75 -23.45
C ALA A 162 -5.79 13.86 -22.44
N ASN A 163 -6.31 13.70 -21.22
CA ASN A 163 -5.76 12.78 -20.22
C ASN A 163 -5.75 11.33 -20.76
N PRO A 164 -4.58 10.69 -20.89
CA PRO A 164 -4.48 9.34 -21.46
C PRO A 164 -4.90 8.23 -20.48
N ILE A 165 -5.03 8.54 -19.18
CA ILE A 165 -5.39 7.57 -18.14
C ILE A 165 -6.89 7.29 -18.22
N LEU A 166 -7.24 6.06 -18.59
CA LEU A 166 -8.62 5.58 -18.54
C LEU A 166 -8.98 5.15 -17.11
N PHE A 167 -8.03 4.50 -16.45
CA PHE A 167 -8.19 3.93 -15.12
C PHE A 167 -6.83 3.90 -14.43
N ILE A 168 -6.79 4.20 -13.14
CA ILE A 168 -5.62 4.05 -12.28
C ILE A 168 -6.05 3.44 -10.94
N HIS A 169 -5.18 2.62 -10.37
CA HIS A 169 -5.34 2.01 -9.05
C HIS A 169 -3.97 1.91 -8.37
N ASP A 170 -3.94 2.05 -7.05
CA ASP A 170 -2.76 1.80 -6.24
C ASP A 170 -2.42 0.30 -6.16
N VAL A 171 -1.17 -0.01 -5.83
CA VAL A 171 -0.71 -1.36 -5.53
C VAL A 171 -0.33 -1.41 -4.06
N GLY A 172 -1.08 -2.19 -3.27
CA GLY A 172 -0.85 -2.38 -1.84
C GLY A 172 -0.84 -3.87 -1.47
N ALA A 173 -1.69 -4.25 -0.52
CA ALA A 173 -1.78 -5.63 -0.04
C ALA A 173 -2.06 -6.63 -1.17
N GLY A 174 -1.30 -7.72 -1.21
CA GLY A 174 -1.34 -8.72 -2.29
C GLY A 174 -0.66 -8.29 -3.60
N GLY A 175 -0.12 -7.08 -3.68
CA GLY A 175 0.66 -6.62 -4.82
C GLY A 175 -0.13 -6.59 -6.14
N LEU A 176 0.55 -6.93 -7.24
CA LEU A 176 -0.07 -6.98 -8.57
C LEU A 176 -1.14 -8.06 -8.68
N SER A 177 -1.05 -9.09 -7.84
CA SER A 177 -2.05 -10.16 -7.79
C SER A 177 -3.43 -9.71 -7.35
N ASN A 178 -3.51 -8.59 -6.60
CA ASN A 178 -4.77 -7.94 -6.29
C ASN A 178 -5.08 -6.80 -7.25
N ALA A 179 -4.12 -5.88 -7.43
CA ALA A 179 -4.35 -4.63 -8.14
C ALA A 179 -4.69 -4.82 -9.63
N MET A 180 -4.03 -5.74 -10.34
CA MET A 180 -4.30 -5.97 -11.77
C MET A 180 -5.66 -6.63 -12.01
N PRO A 181 -6.06 -7.68 -11.27
CA PRO A 181 -7.42 -8.21 -11.34
C PRO A 181 -8.51 -7.20 -10.99
N GLU A 182 -8.34 -6.41 -9.92
CA GLU A 182 -9.29 -5.34 -9.55
C GLU A 182 -9.46 -4.35 -10.70
N LEU A 183 -8.35 -3.84 -11.25
CA LEU A 183 -8.38 -2.88 -12.35
C LEU A 183 -9.15 -3.41 -13.57
N VAL A 184 -8.91 -4.66 -14.00
CA VAL A 184 -9.62 -5.20 -15.17
C VAL A 184 -11.08 -5.58 -14.85
N SER A 185 -11.34 -6.07 -13.64
CA SER A 185 -12.69 -6.45 -13.19
C SER A 185 -13.60 -5.23 -13.07
N ASP A 186 -13.11 -4.13 -12.51
CA ASP A 186 -13.84 -2.86 -12.39
C ASP A 186 -14.17 -2.27 -13.77
N GLY A 187 -13.29 -2.48 -14.76
CA GLY A 187 -13.55 -2.14 -16.15
C GLY A 187 -14.44 -3.15 -16.90
N GLY A 188 -14.88 -4.23 -16.25
CA GLY A 188 -15.65 -5.31 -16.86
C GLY A 188 -14.87 -6.02 -17.97
N ARG A 189 -13.56 -6.23 -17.79
CA ARG A 189 -12.62 -6.85 -18.74
C ARG A 189 -11.83 -8.01 -18.12
N GLY A 190 -11.10 -8.75 -18.96
CA GLY A 190 -10.05 -9.68 -18.56
C GLY A 190 -8.68 -9.24 -19.07
N GLY A 191 -7.60 -9.69 -18.44
CA GLY A 191 -6.22 -9.30 -18.79
C GLY A 191 -5.31 -10.49 -19.11
N LYS A 192 -4.46 -10.36 -20.13
CA LYS A 192 -3.32 -11.26 -20.36
C LYS A 192 -2.02 -10.52 -20.10
N PHE A 193 -1.31 -10.96 -19.08
CA PHE A 193 -0.06 -10.35 -18.61
C PHE A 193 1.15 -11.16 -19.09
N GLN A 194 2.25 -10.47 -19.35
CA GLN A 194 3.56 -11.08 -19.55
C GLN A 194 4.42 -10.78 -18.33
N LEU A 195 4.71 -11.81 -17.55
CA LEU A 195 5.40 -11.67 -16.27
C LEU A 195 6.78 -11.02 -16.41
N ARG A 196 7.50 -11.32 -17.50
CA ARG A 196 8.85 -10.80 -17.75
C ARG A 196 8.89 -9.36 -18.26
N ASP A 197 7.73 -8.75 -18.49
CA ASP A 197 7.65 -7.30 -18.74
C ASP A 197 7.58 -6.51 -17.42
N ILE A 198 7.42 -7.16 -16.27
CA ILE A 198 7.42 -6.49 -14.96
C ILE A 198 8.86 -6.17 -14.57
N LEU A 199 9.12 -4.90 -14.24
CA LEU A 199 10.42 -4.46 -13.72
C LEU A 199 10.72 -5.17 -12.39
N SER A 200 11.90 -5.76 -12.29
CA SER A 200 12.36 -6.48 -11.11
C SER A 200 13.82 -6.14 -10.84
N ASP A 201 14.14 -5.78 -9.60
CA ASP A 201 15.52 -5.62 -9.11
C ASP A 201 16.07 -6.93 -8.51
N GLU A 202 15.22 -7.95 -8.37
CA GLU A 202 15.60 -9.28 -7.91
C GLU A 202 15.30 -10.34 -8.98
N PRO A 203 16.29 -10.67 -9.85
CA PRO A 203 16.09 -11.61 -10.95
C PRO A 203 15.82 -13.05 -10.48
N GLY A 204 16.16 -13.36 -9.22
CA GLY A 204 15.92 -14.67 -8.59
C GLY A 204 14.48 -14.94 -8.18
N MET A 205 13.60 -13.92 -8.19
CA MET A 205 12.21 -14.09 -7.76
C MET A 205 11.45 -15.11 -8.63
N SER A 206 10.75 -16.00 -7.94
CA SER A 206 9.76 -16.91 -8.51
C SER A 206 8.56 -16.13 -9.08
N PRO A 207 7.73 -16.77 -9.94
CA PRO A 207 6.52 -16.14 -10.43
C PRO A 207 5.55 -15.68 -9.34
N LEU A 208 5.48 -16.42 -8.22
CA LEU A 208 4.66 -16.05 -7.07
C LEU A 208 5.19 -14.77 -6.42
N GLU A 209 6.50 -14.68 -6.20
CA GLU A 209 7.12 -13.50 -5.59
C GLU A 209 6.97 -12.27 -6.49
N ILE A 210 7.23 -12.39 -7.80
CA ILE A 210 7.06 -11.27 -8.75
C ILE A 210 5.62 -10.74 -8.73
N TRP A 211 4.63 -11.63 -8.63
CA TRP A 211 3.21 -11.27 -8.75
C TRP A 211 2.59 -10.80 -7.43
N CYS A 212 3.02 -11.35 -6.30
CA CYS A 212 2.39 -11.17 -4.99
C CYS A 212 3.20 -10.33 -4.01
N ASN A 213 4.44 -9.92 -4.33
CA ASN A 213 5.18 -9.00 -3.46
C ASN A 213 4.44 -7.66 -3.29
N GLU A 214 4.57 -7.09 -2.11
CA GLU A 214 4.00 -5.80 -1.72
C GLU A 214 5.09 -4.73 -1.79
N SER A 215 5.96 -4.76 -2.81
CA SER A 215 6.90 -3.66 -3.06
C SER A 215 6.12 -2.35 -3.23
N GLN A 216 6.64 -1.29 -2.62
CA GLN A 216 6.02 0.02 -2.51
C GLN A 216 6.15 0.86 -3.79
N GLU A 217 5.52 2.05 -3.78
CA GLU A 217 5.58 3.07 -4.84
C GLU A 217 5.19 2.57 -6.24
N ARG A 218 4.11 1.79 -6.34
CA ARG A 218 3.58 1.25 -7.60
C ARG A 218 2.09 1.56 -7.78
N TYR A 219 1.73 1.82 -9.03
CA TYR A 219 0.37 2.03 -9.51
C TYR A 219 0.13 1.17 -10.75
N VAL A 220 -1.09 0.70 -10.93
CA VAL A 220 -1.53 0.06 -12.17
C VAL A 220 -2.46 1.00 -12.93
N LEU A 221 -2.27 1.12 -14.23
CA LEU A 221 -3.07 2.02 -15.06
C LEU A 221 -3.40 1.45 -16.43
N ALA A 222 -4.60 1.78 -16.91
CA ALA A 222 -5.08 1.47 -18.25
C ALA A 222 -4.97 2.71 -19.14
N VAL A 223 -4.28 2.58 -20.27
CA VAL A 223 -4.08 3.67 -21.24
C VAL A 223 -4.58 3.26 -22.62
N ALA A 224 -5.28 4.18 -23.31
CA ALA A 224 -5.78 3.96 -24.66
C ALA A 224 -4.63 3.73 -25.66
N ARG A 225 -4.83 2.78 -26.59
CA ARG A 225 -3.80 2.40 -27.58
C ARG A 225 -3.37 3.55 -28.51
N SER A 226 -4.27 4.48 -28.81
CA SER A 226 -4.00 5.66 -29.66
C SER A 226 -3.08 6.68 -28.96
N SER A 227 -3.02 6.68 -27.64
CA SER A 227 -2.23 7.61 -26.82
C SER A 227 -0.80 7.12 -26.53
N CYS A 228 -0.37 6.03 -27.18
CA CYS A 228 0.90 5.36 -26.96
C CYS A 228 2.18 6.19 -27.25
N ARG A 229 2.10 7.43 -27.75
CA ARG A 229 3.29 8.31 -27.77
C ARG A 229 3.65 8.82 -26.38
N CYS A 230 2.69 8.90 -25.45
CA CYS A 230 2.92 9.28 -24.06
C CYS A 230 3.53 8.13 -23.23
N SER A 231 3.34 6.87 -23.64
CA SER A 231 3.80 5.68 -22.89
C SER A 231 5.30 5.40 -23.00
N THR A 232 6.05 6.06 -23.89
CA THR A 232 7.49 5.77 -24.07
C THR A 232 8.37 6.27 -22.91
N ASN A 233 7.87 7.20 -22.07
CA ASN A 233 8.60 7.73 -20.91
C ASN A 233 8.12 7.16 -19.57
N CYS A 234 7.09 6.32 -19.54
CA CYS A 234 6.58 5.65 -18.35
C CYS A 234 6.80 4.14 -18.52
N ALA A 235 7.73 3.58 -17.76
CA ALA A 235 8.27 2.24 -17.99
C ALA A 235 7.20 1.14 -18.06
N ALA A 236 7.48 0.14 -18.89
CA ALA A 236 6.51 -0.68 -19.59
C ALA A 236 6.33 -2.06 -18.96
N ALA A 237 5.13 -2.35 -18.47
CA ALA A 237 4.52 -3.67 -18.65
C ALA A 237 3.47 -3.53 -19.77
N SER A 238 3.52 -4.36 -20.82
CA SER A 238 2.54 -4.29 -21.92
C SER A 238 1.67 -5.54 -21.91
N ALA A 239 0.61 -5.54 -21.10
CA ALA A 239 -0.44 -6.55 -21.23
C ALA A 239 -1.29 -6.34 -22.51
N ARG A 240 -1.83 -7.43 -23.07
CA ARG A 240 -2.92 -7.36 -24.08
C ARG A 240 -4.21 -7.78 -23.39
N LEU A 241 -5.21 -6.90 -23.36
CA LEU A 241 -6.56 -7.23 -22.88
C LEU A 241 -7.24 -8.26 -23.80
N MET A 242 -8.01 -9.16 -23.20
CA MET A 242 -8.94 -10.04 -23.92
C MET A 242 -10.39 -9.60 -23.60
N PRO A 243 -11.33 -9.71 -24.55
CA PRO A 243 -12.74 -9.64 -24.19
C PRO A 243 -13.05 -10.73 -23.16
N LEU A 244 -13.86 -10.42 -22.14
CA LEU A 244 -14.46 -11.46 -21.30
C LEU A 244 -15.27 -12.36 -22.24
N SER A 245 -14.84 -13.61 -22.40
CA SER A 245 -15.76 -14.66 -22.81
C SER A 245 -16.96 -14.58 -21.88
N ALA A 246 -18.15 -14.37 -22.44
CA ALA A 246 -19.39 -14.37 -21.69
C ALA A 246 -19.39 -15.57 -20.73
N LYS A 247 -19.52 -15.29 -19.42
CA LYS A 247 -19.74 -16.35 -18.43
C LYS A 247 -20.99 -17.13 -18.88
N PRO A 248 -20.95 -18.46 -19.04
CA PRO A 248 -22.19 -19.22 -19.02
C PRO A 248 -22.85 -19.02 -17.64
N PRO A 249 -24.19 -18.99 -17.56
CA PRO A 249 -24.87 -18.93 -16.27
C PRO A 249 -24.42 -20.12 -15.42
N LEU A 250 -24.11 -19.85 -14.16
CA LEU A 250 -23.90 -20.89 -13.14
C LEU A 250 -25.20 -21.69 -12.99
N SER A 251 -25.33 -22.77 -13.75
CA SER A 251 -26.26 -23.85 -13.48
C SER A 251 -25.46 -25.09 -13.06
N SER A 252 -25.59 -25.43 -11.77
CA SER A 252 -25.48 -26.77 -11.18
C SER A 252 -24.26 -27.62 -11.55
N ILE A 253 -23.30 -27.71 -10.63
CA ILE A 253 -22.69 -28.96 -10.15
C ILE A 253 -22.51 -28.83 -8.63
#